data_AF-A0A4Z0JF82-F1
#
_entry.id   AF-A0A4Z0JF82-F1
#
_cell.length_a   1.000
_cell.length_b   1.000
_cell.length_c   1.000
_cell.angle_alpha   90.00
_cell.angle_beta   90.00
_cell.angle_gamma   90.00
#
_symmetry.space_group_name_H-M   'P 1'
#
loop_
_entity.id
_entity.type
_entity.pdbx_description
1 polymer ?
#
loop_
_entity_poly.entity_id
_entity_poly.type
_entity_poly.pdbx_seq_one_letter_code
_entity_poly.pdbx_strand_id
1 'polypeptide(L)'
;MIKPQALQKGDHVAIVSLSSGVLGEESVAHELTAGKNRMKELGLVPVFMENSLKGLDYLKNHPEARAQDLKQAFSDPEIKGIFCAIGGDDTYRLAPYLLNDEKFIKNVQEHPKLFTGFSDTTVDHLMLYQLGLTTYYGPSFINDLAELGPDLLPYTKKTLEHFFENPQTTEISSSPVWYEERTDFSSQAVGTPRISHPEKRGYQVLRGSGKVTGKLLGGCLDSINSLIVDRYYADEPSVSQNRLS
;
A
#
# COMPACT_ATOMS: atom_id res chain seq x y z
N MET A 1 4.50 -10.36 16.00
CA MET A 1 4.28 -10.24 14.56
C MET A 1 5.49 -10.81 13.83
N ILE A 2 5.24 -11.47 12.71
CA ILE A 2 6.21 -12.07 11.82
C ILE A 2 6.67 -10.96 10.87
N LYS A 3 7.98 -10.75 10.77
CA LYS A 3 8.55 -9.76 9.86
C LYS A 3 8.86 -10.46 8.53
N PRO A 4 8.42 -9.92 7.38
CA PRO A 4 8.76 -10.51 6.08
C PRO A 4 10.25 -10.33 5.77
N GLN A 5 10.78 -11.12 4.83
CA GLN A 5 12.14 -10.97 4.33
C GLN A 5 12.32 -9.65 3.56
N ALA A 6 13.58 -9.22 3.41
CA ALA A 6 13.91 -8.11 2.54
C ALA A 6 13.72 -8.48 1.06
N LEU A 7 13.38 -7.51 0.22
CA LEU A 7 13.35 -7.69 -1.22
C LEU A 7 14.78 -7.82 -1.78
N GLN A 8 14.88 -8.47 -2.94
CA GLN A 8 16.11 -8.63 -3.71
C GLN A 8 15.87 -8.22 -5.16
N LYS A 9 16.94 -7.87 -5.86
CA LYS A 9 16.87 -7.65 -7.31
C LYS A 9 16.50 -8.97 -8.00
N GLY A 10 15.52 -8.92 -8.89
CA GLY A 10 14.91 -10.06 -9.55
C GLY A 10 13.63 -10.54 -8.88
N ASP A 11 13.31 -10.07 -7.67
CA ASP A 11 12.09 -10.51 -6.98
C ASP A 11 10.83 -10.10 -7.73
N HIS A 12 9.88 -11.04 -7.77
CA HIS A 12 8.55 -10.76 -8.28
C HIS A 12 7.72 -10.06 -7.20
N VAL A 13 7.10 -8.94 -7.58
CA VAL A 13 6.25 -8.15 -6.68
C VAL A 13 4.86 -8.04 -7.28
N ALA A 14 3.88 -8.55 -6.54
CA ALA A 14 2.47 -8.50 -6.94
C ALA A 14 1.91 -7.08 -6.80
N ILE A 15 1.21 -6.61 -7.82
CA ILE A 15 0.43 -5.38 -7.81
C ILE A 15 -1.05 -5.74 -7.71
N VAL A 16 -1.73 -5.22 -6.69
CA VAL A 16 -3.12 -5.56 -6.35
C VAL A 16 -3.97 -4.30 -6.20
N SER A 17 -5.21 -4.36 -6.66
CA SER A 17 -6.19 -3.25 -6.52
C SER A 17 -7.25 -3.65 -5.49
N LEU A 18 -6.91 -3.51 -4.21
CA LEU A 18 -7.76 -3.99 -3.08
C LEU A 18 -8.86 -3.01 -2.68
N SER A 19 -8.74 -1.76 -3.09
CA SER A 19 -9.73 -0.71 -2.91
C SER A 19 -10.21 -0.20 -4.29
N SER A 20 -9.84 1.02 -4.70
CA SER A 20 -10.18 1.56 -6.01
C SER A 20 -9.57 0.76 -7.16
N GLY A 21 -10.38 0.43 -8.16
CA GLY A 21 -9.99 -0.25 -9.39
C GLY A 21 -9.37 0.65 -10.46
N VAL A 22 -8.99 1.88 -10.13
CA VAL A 22 -8.57 2.90 -11.11
C VAL A 22 -7.39 2.47 -11.99
N LEU A 23 -6.52 1.57 -11.52
CA LEU A 23 -5.35 1.11 -12.29
C LEU A 23 -5.71 0.46 -13.64
N GLY A 24 -6.95 -0.04 -13.78
CA GLY A 24 -7.46 -0.59 -15.03
C GLY A 24 -8.08 0.43 -15.99
N GLU A 25 -8.14 1.71 -15.61
CA GLU A 25 -8.72 2.76 -16.45
C GLU A 25 -7.71 3.28 -17.47
N GLU A 26 -8.18 3.59 -18.69
CA GLU A 26 -7.33 4.14 -19.75
C GLU A 26 -6.75 5.51 -19.36
N SER A 27 -7.47 6.26 -18.53
CA SER A 27 -7.05 7.58 -18.04
C SER A 27 -5.77 7.52 -17.20
N VAL A 28 -5.36 6.34 -16.70
CA VAL A 28 -4.13 6.16 -15.93
C VAL A 28 -3.09 5.25 -16.61
N ALA A 29 -3.23 5.02 -17.92
CA ALA A 29 -2.33 4.14 -18.67
C ALA A 29 -0.87 4.66 -18.67
N HIS A 30 -0.66 5.98 -18.58
CA HIS A 30 0.67 6.57 -18.47
C HIS A 30 1.28 6.36 -17.08
N GLU A 31 0.52 6.45 -15.98
CA GLU A 31 0.98 6.07 -14.64
C GLU A 31 1.35 4.58 -14.59
N LEU A 32 0.50 3.72 -15.16
CA LEU A 32 0.76 2.28 -15.25
C LEU A 32 2.12 2.00 -15.91
N THR A 33 2.42 2.71 -16.99
CA THR A 33 3.68 2.61 -17.72
C THR A 33 4.85 3.14 -16.88
N ALA A 34 4.70 4.31 -16.25
CA ALA A 34 5.72 4.92 -15.41
C ALA A 34 6.08 4.03 -14.21
N GLY A 35 5.08 3.53 -13.48
CA GLY A 35 5.28 2.66 -12.32
C GLY A 35 5.95 1.32 -12.70
N LYS A 36 5.56 0.72 -13.83
CA LYS A 36 6.21 -0.49 -14.36
C LYS A 36 7.70 -0.26 -14.63
N ASN A 37 8.05 0.87 -15.25
CA ASN A 37 9.43 1.21 -15.55
C ASN A 37 10.22 1.45 -14.26
N ARG A 38 9.64 2.17 -13.29
CA ARG A 38 10.26 2.43 -11.99
C ARG A 38 10.55 1.18 -11.18
N MET A 39 9.64 0.21 -11.17
CA MET A 39 9.89 -1.07 -10.53
C MET A 39 11.04 -1.84 -11.20
N LYS A 40 11.10 -1.83 -12.54
CA LYS A 40 12.22 -2.44 -13.28
C LYS A 40 13.56 -1.75 -12.99
N GLU A 41 13.57 -0.42 -12.87
CA GLU A 41 14.76 0.36 -12.49
C GLU A 41 15.25 0.04 -11.08
N LEU A 42 14.32 -0.21 -10.14
CA LEU A 42 14.63 -0.74 -8.80
C LEU A 42 15.14 -2.19 -8.83
N GLY A 43 15.05 -2.86 -9.98
CA GLY A 43 15.44 -4.25 -10.17
C GLY A 43 14.37 -5.26 -9.77
N LEU A 44 13.11 -4.86 -9.66
CA LEU A 44 11.97 -5.74 -9.35
C LEU A 44 11.25 -6.17 -10.63
N VAL A 45 10.54 -7.30 -10.55
CA VAL A 45 9.66 -7.79 -11.62
C VAL A 45 8.20 -7.54 -11.19
N PRO A 46 7.52 -6.51 -11.74
CA PRO A 46 6.12 -6.27 -11.40
C PRO A 46 5.21 -7.35 -12.00
N VAL A 47 4.38 -7.96 -11.16
CA VAL A 47 3.36 -8.95 -11.53
C VAL A 47 1.99 -8.38 -11.20
N PHE A 48 1.21 -8.00 -12.21
CA PHE A 48 -0.15 -7.51 -12.01
C PHE A 48 -1.07 -8.71 -11.81
N MET A 49 -1.73 -8.79 -10.65
CA MET A 49 -2.64 -9.88 -10.36
C MET A 49 -3.85 -9.84 -11.30
N GLU A 50 -4.51 -10.99 -11.47
CA GLU A 50 -5.50 -11.24 -12.52
C GLU A 50 -6.60 -10.16 -12.59
N ASN A 51 -7.04 -9.66 -11.43
CA ASN A 51 -8.16 -8.72 -11.35
C ASN A 51 -7.70 -7.26 -11.24
N SER A 52 -6.45 -6.99 -10.90
CA SER A 52 -5.90 -5.66 -10.59
C SER A 52 -6.12 -4.59 -11.66
N LEU A 53 -6.28 -4.98 -12.94
CA LEU A 53 -6.48 -4.09 -14.08
C LEU A 53 -7.90 -4.15 -14.68
N LYS A 54 -8.89 -4.70 -13.97
CA LYS A 54 -10.27 -4.86 -14.49
C LYS A 54 -11.13 -3.58 -14.41
N GLY A 55 -10.58 -2.48 -13.90
CA GLY A 55 -11.23 -1.16 -13.86
C GLY A 55 -12.13 -0.95 -12.64
N LEU A 56 -12.61 0.29 -12.51
CA LEU A 56 -13.39 0.78 -11.38
C LEU A 56 -14.71 0.02 -11.24
N ASP A 57 -15.48 -0.08 -12.31
CA ASP A 57 -16.83 -0.65 -12.29
C ASP A 57 -16.82 -2.13 -11.90
N TYR A 58 -15.88 -2.91 -12.44
CA TYR A 58 -15.75 -4.32 -12.10
C TYR A 58 -15.34 -4.48 -10.64
N LEU A 59 -14.25 -3.85 -10.21
CA LEU A 59 -13.70 -4.09 -8.88
C LEU A 59 -14.59 -3.55 -7.75
N LYS A 60 -15.34 -2.48 -8.00
CA LYS A 60 -16.40 -2.01 -7.09
C LYS A 60 -17.49 -3.06 -6.89
N ASN A 61 -17.86 -3.81 -7.92
CA ASN A 61 -18.92 -4.81 -7.83
C ASN A 61 -18.42 -6.20 -7.42
N HIS A 62 -17.11 -6.46 -7.47
CA HIS A 62 -16.51 -7.77 -7.24
C HIS A 62 -15.43 -7.76 -6.13
N PRO A 63 -15.80 -7.53 -4.84
CA PRO A 63 -14.86 -7.61 -3.72
C PRO A 63 -14.23 -9.00 -3.58
N GLU A 64 -14.91 -10.07 -3.99
CA GLU A 64 -14.38 -11.43 -4.03
C GLU A 64 -13.21 -11.58 -5.00
N ALA A 65 -13.22 -10.84 -6.13
CA ALA A 65 -12.15 -10.85 -7.11
C ALA A 65 -10.90 -10.13 -6.56
N ARG A 66 -11.10 -9.02 -5.84
CA ARG A 66 -10.02 -8.32 -5.12
C ARG A 66 -9.39 -9.20 -4.04
N ALA A 67 -10.22 -9.88 -3.24
CA ALA A 67 -9.74 -10.83 -2.26
C ALA A 67 -8.98 -12.00 -2.92
N GLN A 68 -9.45 -12.47 -4.08
CA GLN A 68 -8.79 -13.55 -4.82
C GLN A 68 -7.38 -13.17 -5.28
N ASP A 69 -7.16 -11.93 -5.73
CA ASP A 69 -5.83 -11.43 -6.08
C ASP A 69 -4.88 -11.48 -4.88
N LEU A 70 -5.33 -11.04 -3.69
CA LEU A 70 -4.51 -11.10 -2.48
C LEU A 70 -4.20 -12.54 -2.07
N LYS A 71 -5.19 -13.44 -2.15
CA LYS A 71 -5.00 -14.87 -1.86
C LYS A 71 -3.97 -15.50 -2.79
N GLN A 72 -4.08 -15.25 -4.10
CA GLN A 72 -3.13 -15.75 -5.09
C GLN A 72 -1.73 -15.22 -4.80
N ALA A 73 -1.60 -13.90 -4.55
CA ALA A 73 -0.33 -13.25 -4.25
C ALA A 73 0.36 -13.85 -3.01
N PHE A 74 -0.37 -14.19 -1.95
CA PHE A 74 0.19 -14.89 -0.79
C PHE A 74 0.51 -16.37 -1.06
N SER A 75 -0.28 -17.06 -1.88
CA SER A 75 -0.09 -18.48 -2.17
C SER A 75 1.05 -18.79 -3.15
N ASP A 76 1.44 -17.84 -3.99
CA ASP A 76 2.47 -18.03 -5.01
C ASP A 76 3.87 -17.88 -4.41
N PRO A 77 4.71 -18.93 -4.34
CA PRO A 77 6.05 -18.82 -3.75
C PRO A 77 6.99 -17.89 -4.51
N GLU A 78 6.73 -17.55 -5.77
CA GLU A 78 7.58 -16.64 -6.56
C GLU A 78 7.40 -15.18 -6.14
N ILE A 79 6.21 -14.80 -5.68
CA ILE A 79 5.92 -13.44 -5.20
C ILE A 79 6.61 -13.20 -3.85
N LYS A 80 7.47 -12.18 -3.76
CA LYS A 80 8.19 -11.80 -2.53
C LYS A 80 7.63 -10.53 -1.87
N GLY A 81 6.94 -9.69 -2.63
CA GLY A 81 6.28 -8.49 -2.13
C GLY A 81 4.91 -8.28 -2.77
N ILE A 82 4.06 -7.50 -2.11
CA ILE A 82 2.69 -7.14 -2.52
C ILE A 82 2.52 -5.64 -2.31
N PHE A 83 2.29 -4.91 -3.39
CA PHE A 83 2.14 -3.46 -3.37
C PHE A 83 0.72 -3.11 -3.81
N CYS A 84 0.01 -2.37 -2.98
CA CYS A 84 -1.33 -1.89 -3.34
C CYS A 84 -1.23 -0.84 -4.44
N ALA A 85 -2.15 -0.92 -5.40
CA ALA A 85 -2.24 -0.01 -6.53
C ALA A 85 -2.49 1.42 -6.07
N ILE A 86 -3.55 1.59 -5.29
CA ILE A 86 -4.02 2.85 -4.70
C ILE A 86 -5.01 2.51 -3.56
N GLY A 87 -5.31 3.48 -2.70
CA GLY A 87 -6.41 3.41 -1.74
C GLY A 87 -7.79 3.60 -2.37
N GLY A 88 -8.78 4.00 -1.56
CA GLY A 88 -10.18 4.20 -1.93
C GLY A 88 -11.02 4.28 -0.65
N ASP A 89 -12.08 3.50 -0.52
CA ASP A 89 -13.00 3.60 0.62
C ASP A 89 -13.75 2.31 1.03
N ASP A 90 -13.58 1.19 0.32
CA ASP A 90 -14.42 -0.01 0.53
C ASP A 90 -13.66 -1.32 0.78
N THR A 91 -12.38 -1.25 1.17
CA THR A 91 -11.52 -2.44 1.41
C THR A 91 -12.09 -3.38 2.48
N TYR A 92 -12.88 -2.87 3.43
CA TYR A 92 -13.53 -3.68 4.48
C TYR A 92 -14.35 -4.85 3.94
N ARG A 93 -14.87 -4.72 2.71
CA ARG A 93 -15.66 -5.75 2.02
C ARG A 93 -14.86 -7.02 1.71
N LEU A 94 -13.53 -6.96 1.74
CA LEU A 94 -12.67 -8.13 1.55
C LEU A 94 -12.61 -9.03 2.80
N ALA A 95 -12.88 -8.49 3.99
CA ALA A 95 -12.71 -9.21 5.26
C ALA A 95 -13.45 -10.56 5.32
N PRO A 96 -14.73 -10.69 4.88
CA PRO A 96 -15.41 -11.98 4.89
C PRO A 96 -14.79 -13.03 3.95
N TYR A 97 -14.12 -12.60 2.89
CA TYR A 97 -13.47 -13.50 1.92
C TYR A 97 -12.08 -13.93 2.39
N LEU A 98 -11.38 -13.09 3.15
CA LEU A 98 -10.02 -13.33 3.61
C LEU A 98 -9.99 -14.02 4.98
N LEU A 99 -10.68 -13.45 5.96
CA LEU A 99 -10.58 -13.89 7.36
C LEU A 99 -11.40 -15.14 7.69
N ASN A 100 -12.21 -15.62 6.75
CA ASN A 100 -12.87 -16.93 6.84
C ASN A 100 -12.16 -18.02 6.01
N ASP A 101 -11.05 -17.69 5.33
CA ASP A 101 -10.32 -18.62 4.48
C ASP A 101 -9.08 -19.14 5.22
N GLU A 102 -9.17 -20.35 5.77
CA GLU A 102 -8.07 -20.99 6.52
C GLU A 102 -6.79 -21.12 5.69
N LYS A 103 -6.92 -21.33 4.37
CA LYS A 103 -5.75 -21.45 3.48
C LYS A 103 -5.06 -20.10 3.33
N PHE A 104 -5.82 -19.02 3.18
CA PHE A 104 -5.27 -17.66 3.16
C PHE A 104 -4.54 -17.34 4.47
N ILE A 105 -5.19 -17.58 5.61
CA ILE A 105 -4.62 -17.33 6.94
C ILE A 105 -3.29 -18.08 7.11
N LYS A 106 -3.28 -19.37 6.76
CA LYS A 106 -2.07 -20.21 6.82
C LYS A 106 -0.96 -19.66 5.92
N ASN A 107 -1.27 -19.26 4.69
CA ASN A 107 -0.28 -18.69 3.78
C ASN A 107 0.32 -17.40 4.33
N VAL A 108 -0.48 -16.50 4.92
CA VAL A 108 0.03 -15.26 5.53
C VAL A 108 0.99 -15.56 6.69
N GLN A 109 0.67 -16.56 7.51
CA GLN A 109 1.46 -16.92 8.70
C GLN A 109 2.74 -17.68 8.35
N GLU A 110 2.71 -18.61 7.39
CA GLU A 110 3.84 -19.46 7.02
C GLU A 110 4.74 -18.85 5.95
N HIS A 111 4.19 -17.96 5.12
CA HIS A 111 4.90 -17.31 4.02
C HIS A 111 4.73 -15.78 4.09
N PRO A 112 5.29 -15.12 5.14
CA PRO A 112 5.17 -13.69 5.33
C PRO A 112 5.82 -12.93 4.15
N LYS A 113 5.06 -12.03 3.53
CA LYS A 113 5.51 -11.22 2.39
C LYS A 113 5.53 -9.75 2.75
N LEU A 114 6.40 -8.99 2.11
CA LEU A 114 6.38 -7.54 2.25
C LEU A 114 5.06 -7.02 1.68
N PHE A 115 4.27 -6.31 2.48
CA PHE A 115 3.01 -5.70 2.06
C PHE A 115 3.08 -4.20 2.30
N THR A 116 2.79 -3.38 1.28
CA THR A 116 2.84 -1.91 1.37
C THR A 116 1.68 -1.21 0.67
N GLY A 117 1.30 -0.07 1.24
CA GLY A 117 0.28 0.85 0.77
C GLY A 117 -0.16 1.76 1.91
N PHE A 118 -1.05 2.71 1.62
CA PHE A 118 -1.57 3.67 2.60
C PHE A 118 -3.00 4.11 2.25
N SER A 119 -3.56 5.05 3.01
CA SER A 119 -4.97 5.44 2.93
C SER A 119 -5.87 4.26 3.29
N ASP A 120 -6.86 3.90 2.46
CA ASP A 120 -7.80 2.80 2.71
C ASP A 120 -7.15 1.41 2.86
N THR A 121 -5.94 1.22 2.31
CA THR A 121 -5.11 0.03 2.59
C THR A 121 -4.84 -0.17 4.09
N THR A 122 -5.12 0.83 4.94
CA THR A 122 -5.20 0.67 6.39
C THR A 122 -6.02 -0.57 6.79
N VAL A 123 -7.14 -0.85 6.13
CA VAL A 123 -7.98 -2.00 6.47
C VAL A 123 -7.25 -3.32 6.21
N ASP A 124 -6.52 -3.44 5.11
CA ASP A 124 -5.64 -4.59 4.84
C ASP A 124 -4.55 -4.72 5.89
N HIS A 125 -3.91 -3.61 6.28
CA HIS A 125 -2.88 -3.61 7.31
C HIS A 125 -3.42 -4.12 8.64
N LEU A 126 -4.66 -3.76 9.02
CA LEU A 126 -5.31 -4.25 10.24
C LEU A 126 -5.68 -5.74 10.14
N MET A 127 -6.19 -6.20 9.00
CA MET A 127 -6.44 -7.62 8.75
C MET A 127 -5.14 -8.44 8.88
N LEU A 128 -4.08 -8.02 8.20
CA LEU A 128 -2.78 -8.71 8.22
C LEU A 128 -2.12 -8.63 9.59
N TYR A 129 -2.28 -7.53 10.32
CA TYR A 129 -1.85 -7.38 11.72
C TYR A 129 -2.51 -8.44 12.63
N GLN A 130 -3.82 -8.66 12.49
CA GLN A 130 -4.55 -9.68 13.25
C GLN A 130 -4.05 -11.09 12.95
N LEU A 131 -3.64 -11.35 11.70
CA LEU A 131 -2.99 -12.60 11.29
C LEU A 131 -1.52 -12.70 11.75
N GLY A 132 -1.00 -11.66 12.40
CA GLY A 132 0.33 -11.62 12.97
C GLY A 132 1.42 -11.16 12.00
N LEU A 133 1.10 -10.64 10.82
CA LEU A 133 2.09 -10.14 9.85
C LEU A 133 2.47 -8.68 10.15
N THR A 134 3.76 -8.36 10.06
CA THR A 134 4.24 -6.98 10.02
C THR A 134 4.14 -6.45 8.60
N THR A 135 3.35 -5.42 8.39
CA THR A 135 3.21 -4.72 7.11
C THR A 135 3.82 -3.32 7.18
N TYR A 136 3.95 -2.66 6.02
CA TYR A 136 4.55 -1.34 5.91
C TYR A 136 3.50 -0.34 5.45
N TYR A 137 3.12 0.58 6.33
CA TYR A 137 2.32 1.74 5.94
C TYR A 137 3.21 2.69 5.14
N GLY A 138 3.13 2.64 3.82
CA GLY A 138 4.20 3.15 2.96
C GLY A 138 3.77 3.26 1.49
N PRO A 139 4.75 3.40 0.57
CA PRO A 139 4.50 3.69 -0.83
C PRO A 139 3.48 2.75 -1.49
N SER A 140 2.63 3.33 -2.36
CA SER A 140 1.71 2.60 -3.24
C SER A 140 2.16 2.70 -4.71
N PHE A 141 1.56 1.91 -5.60
CA PHE A 141 1.95 1.91 -7.01
C PHE A 141 1.68 3.25 -7.70
N ILE A 142 0.44 3.76 -7.67
CA ILE A 142 0.06 4.96 -8.41
C ILE A 142 0.63 6.23 -7.75
N ASN A 143 0.57 6.33 -6.42
CA ASN A 143 0.92 7.59 -5.75
C ASN A 143 2.44 7.83 -5.73
N ASP A 144 3.24 6.77 -5.67
CA ASP A 144 4.68 6.86 -5.40
C ASP A 144 5.54 6.30 -6.53
N LEU A 145 5.28 5.05 -6.96
CA LEU A 145 6.07 4.42 -8.02
C LEU A 145 5.79 5.04 -9.39
N ALA A 146 4.54 5.43 -9.64
CA ALA A 146 4.12 6.08 -10.88
C ALA A 146 4.26 7.61 -10.86
N GLU A 147 5.15 8.16 -10.02
CA GLU A 147 5.48 9.58 -10.01
C GLU A 147 5.84 10.06 -11.43
N LEU A 148 5.06 11.02 -11.94
CA LEU A 148 5.15 11.51 -13.32
C LEU A 148 6.40 12.34 -13.60
N GLY A 149 7.14 12.76 -12.58
CA GLY A 149 8.44 13.40 -12.74
C GLY A 149 9.50 12.47 -13.35
N PRO A 150 10.61 13.03 -13.85
CA PRO A 150 11.67 12.22 -14.48
C PRO A 150 12.25 11.18 -13.53
N ASP A 151 12.35 11.50 -12.23
CA ASP A 151 12.89 10.65 -11.17
C ASP A 151 11.89 10.42 -10.02
N LEU A 152 12.10 9.35 -9.25
CA LEU A 152 11.38 9.18 -7.98
C LEU A 152 11.73 10.34 -7.06
N LEU A 153 10.77 10.78 -6.26
CA LEU A 153 11.06 11.73 -5.21
C LEU A 153 12.15 11.12 -4.29
N PRO A 154 13.26 11.82 -3.99
CA PRO A 154 14.44 11.20 -3.38
C PRO A 154 14.17 10.49 -2.05
N TYR A 155 13.28 11.06 -1.22
CA TYR A 155 12.90 10.46 0.05
C TYR A 155 12.08 9.17 -0.13
N THR A 156 11.16 9.17 -1.09
CA THR A 156 10.37 7.99 -1.48
C THR A 156 11.26 6.92 -2.09
N LYS A 157 12.22 7.29 -2.95
CA LYS A 157 13.23 6.37 -3.50
C LYS A 157 14.01 5.68 -2.38
N LYS A 158 14.52 6.45 -1.41
CA LYS A 158 15.22 5.90 -0.24
C LYS A 158 14.32 4.95 0.56
N THR A 159 13.03 5.27 0.69
CA THR A 159 12.06 4.40 1.37
C THR A 159 11.87 3.06 0.63
N LEU A 160 11.82 3.10 -0.70
CA LEU A 160 11.73 1.89 -1.54
C LEU A 160 13.03 1.07 -1.49
N GLU A 161 14.20 1.72 -1.52
CA GLU A 161 15.50 1.07 -1.32
C GLU A 161 15.60 0.40 0.05
N HIS A 162 14.99 0.99 1.07
CA HIS A 162 14.92 0.42 2.43
C HIS A 162 14.20 -0.92 2.49
N PHE A 163 13.32 -1.24 1.54
CA PHE A 163 12.70 -2.56 1.45
C PHE A 163 13.68 -3.68 1.07
N PHE A 164 14.83 -3.34 0.47
CA PHE A 164 15.91 -4.28 0.16
C PHE A 164 16.87 -4.50 1.32
N GLU A 165 16.95 -3.56 2.25
CA GLU A 165 17.74 -3.70 3.47
C GLU A 165 16.92 -4.33 4.61
N ASN A 166 15.67 -3.88 4.73
CA ASN A 166 14.69 -4.27 5.74
C ASN A 166 15.27 -4.49 7.16
N PRO A 167 16.02 -3.50 7.71
CA PRO A 167 16.72 -3.65 8.97
C PRO A 167 15.77 -3.78 10.16
N GLN A 168 16.24 -4.40 11.25
CA GLN A 168 15.44 -4.56 12.48
C GLN A 168 15.00 -3.22 13.08
N THR A 169 15.79 -2.17 12.90
CA THR A 169 15.49 -0.82 13.41
C THR A 169 15.83 0.20 12.33
N THR A 170 14.98 1.20 12.19
CA THR A 170 15.13 2.28 11.21
C THR A 170 15.00 3.61 11.93
N GLU A 171 15.98 4.48 11.78
CA GLU A 171 15.83 5.88 12.15
C GLU A 171 15.01 6.58 11.07
N ILE A 172 13.88 7.17 11.47
CA ILE A 172 13.09 8.02 10.58
C ILE A 172 13.65 9.43 10.71
N SER A 173 14.11 9.98 9.59
CA SER A 173 14.63 11.36 9.48
C SER A 173 13.68 12.19 8.63
N SER A 174 13.61 13.49 8.89
CA SER A 174 12.75 14.38 8.11
C SER A 174 13.30 14.50 6.68
N SER A 175 12.42 14.46 5.67
CA SER A 175 12.83 14.74 4.30
C SER A 175 13.40 16.16 4.22
N PRO A 176 14.53 16.41 3.52
CA PRO A 176 15.05 17.76 3.34
C PRO A 176 14.19 18.63 2.42
N VAL A 177 13.24 18.01 1.71
CA VAL A 177 12.38 18.64 0.70
C VAL A 177 10.95 18.10 0.81
N TRP A 178 9.96 18.94 0.58
CA TRP A 178 8.57 18.55 0.38
C TRP A 178 8.06 19.15 -0.94
N TYR A 179 6.95 18.62 -1.44
CA TYR A 179 6.44 18.95 -2.78
C TYR A 179 4.98 19.38 -2.72
N GLU A 180 4.60 20.28 -3.61
CA GLU A 180 3.18 20.58 -3.84
C GLU A 180 2.47 19.39 -4.49
N GLU A 181 1.15 19.35 -4.32
CA GLU A 181 0.31 18.44 -5.06
C GLU A 181 0.30 18.81 -6.56
N ARG A 182 0.20 17.79 -7.43
CA ARG A 182 0.06 18.04 -8.86
C ARG A 182 -1.32 18.61 -9.15
N THR A 183 -1.38 19.58 -10.04
CA THR A 183 -2.63 20.10 -10.58
C THR A 183 -3.06 19.40 -11.86
N ASP A 184 -2.15 18.65 -12.49
CA ASP A 184 -2.38 17.86 -13.70
C ASP A 184 -1.79 16.45 -13.52
N PHE A 185 -2.66 15.46 -13.68
CA PHE A 185 -2.34 14.03 -13.65
C PHE A 185 -2.52 13.38 -15.03
N SER A 186 -2.85 14.15 -16.07
CA SER A 186 -2.96 13.62 -17.42
C SER A 186 -1.60 13.22 -18.00
N SER A 187 -1.63 12.52 -19.13
CA SER A 187 -0.42 12.13 -19.86
C SER A 187 0.46 13.32 -20.29
N GLN A 188 -0.08 14.55 -20.31
CA GLN A 188 0.69 15.75 -20.61
C GLN A 188 1.68 16.13 -19.50
N ALA A 189 1.43 15.68 -18.27
CA ALA A 189 2.29 15.94 -17.12
C ALA A 189 3.48 14.97 -17.01
N VAL A 190 3.57 13.94 -17.87
CA VAL A 190 4.71 13.01 -17.87
C VAL A 190 6.01 13.75 -18.16
N GLY A 191 7.03 13.52 -17.33
CA GLY A 191 8.33 14.18 -17.37
C GLY A 191 8.37 15.54 -16.67
N THR A 192 7.24 16.07 -16.18
CA THR A 192 7.22 17.36 -15.47
C THR A 192 7.60 17.16 -14.00
N PRO A 193 8.62 17.85 -13.45
CA PRO A 193 8.92 17.77 -12.03
C PRO A 193 7.84 18.47 -11.19
N ARG A 194 7.60 17.99 -9.96
CA ARG A 194 6.78 18.71 -8.99
C ARG A 194 7.47 19.98 -8.51
N ILE A 195 6.68 20.96 -8.11
CA ILE A 195 7.18 22.15 -7.41
C ILE A 195 7.66 21.71 -6.02
N SER A 196 8.91 22.02 -5.70
CA SER A 196 9.59 21.54 -4.49
C SER A 196 9.97 22.68 -3.56
N HIS A 197 9.96 22.42 -2.25
CA HIS A 197 10.23 23.38 -1.19
C HIS A 197 11.19 22.79 -0.16
N PRO A 198 12.17 23.56 0.34
CA PRO A 198 13.03 23.09 1.42
C PRO A 198 12.23 22.89 2.72
N GLU A 199 12.48 21.78 3.40
CA GLU A 199 11.99 21.53 4.75
C GLU A 199 12.80 22.36 5.76
N LYS A 200 12.12 23.12 6.63
CA LYS A 200 12.74 24.08 7.56
C LYS A 200 12.29 23.93 9.02
N ARG A 201 11.25 23.14 9.27
CA ARG A 201 10.60 22.95 10.56
C ARG A 201 11.07 21.66 11.23
N GLY A 202 11.27 20.59 10.45
CA GLY A 202 11.57 19.27 10.99
C GLY A 202 10.45 18.75 11.92
N TYR A 203 10.80 17.91 12.88
CA TYR A 203 9.84 17.37 13.84
C TYR A 203 9.42 18.39 14.88
N GLN A 204 8.10 18.50 15.11
CA GLN A 204 7.53 19.36 16.14
C GLN A 204 6.90 18.52 17.26
N VAL A 205 7.37 18.70 18.49
CA VAL A 205 6.78 18.08 19.68
C VAL A 205 5.70 19.02 20.22
N LEU A 206 4.43 18.65 20.04
CA LEU A 206 3.30 19.48 20.48
C LEU A 206 3.14 19.48 22.01
N ARG A 207 3.40 18.34 22.66
CA ARG A 207 3.30 18.17 24.12
C ARG A 207 4.15 16.99 24.58
N GLY A 208 4.70 17.11 25.79
CA GLY A 208 5.51 16.07 26.43
C GLY A 208 7.02 16.32 26.30
N SER A 209 7.81 15.57 27.05
CA SER A 209 9.27 15.59 27.00
C SER A 209 9.84 14.22 27.34
N GLY A 210 11.10 13.96 27.00
CA GLY A 210 11.77 12.68 27.24
C GLY A 210 11.66 11.69 26.07
N LYS A 211 11.94 10.41 26.35
CA LYS A 211 11.91 9.32 25.37
C LYS A 211 10.78 8.36 25.73
N VAL A 212 9.98 7.98 24.75
CA VAL A 212 8.92 6.97 24.88
C VAL A 212 9.20 5.81 23.93
N THR A 213 8.76 4.61 24.30
CA THR A 213 8.91 3.40 23.48
C THR A 213 7.62 2.62 23.53
N GLY A 214 7.18 2.14 22.37
CA GLY A 214 5.93 1.41 22.22
C GLY A 214 5.87 0.72 20.87
N LYS A 215 4.80 -0.06 20.65
CA LYS A 215 4.51 -0.67 19.35
C LYS A 215 3.79 0.34 18.47
N LEU A 216 4.17 0.42 17.20
CA LEU A 216 3.41 1.18 16.21
C LEU A 216 2.15 0.39 15.84
N LEU A 217 1.00 1.06 15.91
CA LEU A 217 -0.29 0.59 15.43
C LEU A 217 -1.08 1.83 15.02
N GLY A 218 -1.69 1.81 13.84
CA GLY A 218 -2.42 2.95 13.30
C GLY A 218 -2.55 2.88 11.78
N GLY A 219 -2.77 4.03 11.15
CA GLY A 219 -3.00 4.16 9.72
C GLY A 219 -3.75 5.45 9.41
N CYS A 220 -4.53 5.44 8.33
CA CYS A 220 -5.41 6.57 7.98
C CYS A 220 -6.49 6.71 9.05
N LEU A 221 -6.60 7.88 9.68
CA LEU A 221 -7.60 8.11 10.73
C LEU A 221 -9.02 8.01 10.18
N ASP A 222 -9.26 8.45 8.94
CA ASP A 222 -10.58 8.36 8.31
C ASP A 222 -10.99 6.90 8.08
N SER A 223 -10.08 6.05 7.59
CA SER A 223 -10.32 4.61 7.40
C SER A 223 -10.46 3.86 8.72
N ILE A 224 -9.71 4.22 9.77
CA ILE A 224 -9.92 3.63 11.10
C ILE A 224 -11.27 4.05 11.67
N ASN A 225 -11.66 5.31 11.47
CA ASN A 225 -12.92 5.83 11.95
C ASN A 225 -14.11 5.15 11.28
N SER A 226 -14.06 4.90 9.96
CA SER A 226 -15.16 4.23 9.23
C SER A 226 -15.41 2.80 9.69
N LEU A 227 -14.38 2.10 10.19
CA LEU A 227 -14.51 0.78 10.82
C LEU A 227 -15.26 0.78 12.17
N ILE A 228 -15.46 1.95 12.79
CA ILE A 228 -16.09 2.09 14.12
C ILE A 228 -17.45 2.76 14.03
N VAL A 229 -17.61 3.74 13.13
CA VAL A 229 -18.84 4.51 12.95
C VAL A 229 -19.31 4.47 11.49
N ASP A 230 -20.62 4.45 11.30
CA ASP A 230 -21.24 4.56 9.97
C ASP A 230 -20.96 5.94 9.37
N ARG A 231 -19.95 6.02 8.50
CA ARG A 231 -19.53 7.25 7.83
C ARG A 231 -19.70 7.19 6.32
N TYR A 232 -19.23 6.11 5.70
CA TYR A 232 -19.28 5.92 4.25
C TYR A 232 -20.25 4.81 3.87
N TYR A 233 -20.19 3.68 4.60
CA TYR A 233 -21.03 2.52 4.37
C TYR A 233 -21.65 2.03 5.69
N ALA A 234 -22.98 1.85 5.68
CA ALA A 234 -23.73 1.48 6.87
C ALA A 234 -23.38 0.11 7.45
N ASP A 235 -22.88 -0.80 6.62
CA ASP A 235 -22.50 -2.16 7.03
C ASP A 235 -21.06 -2.27 7.52
N GLU A 236 -20.19 -1.30 7.23
CA GLU A 236 -18.75 -1.36 7.54
C GLU A 236 -18.44 -1.58 9.03
N PRO A 237 -19.04 -0.85 9.98
CA PRO A 237 -18.81 -1.11 11.41
C PRO A 237 -19.22 -2.53 11.83
N SER A 238 -20.29 -3.06 11.23
CA SER A 238 -20.77 -4.41 11.54
C SER A 238 -19.84 -5.49 10.99
N VAL A 239 -19.29 -5.30 9.79
CA VAL A 239 -18.28 -6.21 9.20
C VAL A 239 -17.01 -6.19 10.03
N SER A 240 -16.58 -4.99 10.44
CA SER A 240 -15.40 -4.76 11.29
C SER A 240 -15.52 -5.45 12.65
N GLN A 241 -16.57 -5.18 13.44
CA GLN A 241 -16.73 -5.76 14.78
C GLN A 241 -16.71 -7.29 14.79
N ASN A 242 -17.30 -7.90 13.76
CA ASN A 242 -17.39 -9.34 13.64
C ASN A 242 -16.07 -10.01 13.21
N ARG A 243 -15.09 -9.26 12.68
CA ARG A 243 -13.95 -9.83 11.96
C ARG A 243 -12.58 -9.22 12.30
N LEU A 244 -12.50 -7.95 12.67
CA LEU A 244 -11.27 -7.18 12.91
C LEU A 244 -10.99 -6.88 14.39
N SER A 245 -11.67 -7.56 15.31
CA SER A 245 -11.50 -7.40 16.77
C SER A 245 -10.35 -8.23 17.35
#